data_AF-A0A4V1VJ56-F1
#
_entry.id   AF-A0A4V1VJ56-F1
#
_cell.length_a   1.000
_cell.length_b   1.000
_cell.length_c   1.000
_cell.angle_alpha   90.00
_cell.angle_beta   90.00
_cell.angle_gamma   90.00
#
_symmetry.space_group_name_H-M   'P 1'
#
loop_
_entity.id
_entity.type
_entity.pdbx_description
1 polymer ?
#
loop_
_entity_poly.entity_id
_entity_poly.type
_entity_poly.pdbx_seq_one_letter_code
_entity_poly.pdbx_strand_id
1 'polypeptide(L)'
;MPAAPDAVAGHLASLAGRLGPSGLRRRLAAIADRHRRGGHPWDPAQPLIRATLRDLIAARAAQARLAAVLDEAALRALLASCGDDLAGRRDRALLLLAQASGLRRA
;
A
#
# COMPACT_ATOMS: atom_id res chain seq x y z
N MET A 1 -31.21 -2.19 10.77
CA MET A 1 -30.55 -1.03 11.42
C MET A 1 -29.41 -0.58 10.52
N PRO A 2 -29.37 0.69 10.09
CA PRO A 2 -28.25 1.22 9.31
C PRO A 2 -26.98 1.21 10.16
N ALA A 3 -25.85 0.83 9.57
CA ALA A 3 -24.56 0.89 10.21
C ALA A 3 -24.14 2.35 10.42
N ALA A 4 -23.77 2.69 11.64
CA ALA A 4 -23.20 4.00 11.93
C ALA A 4 -21.88 4.19 11.16
N PRO A 5 -21.55 5.42 10.72
CA PRO A 5 -20.31 5.72 10.03
C PRO A 5 -19.06 5.24 10.78
N ASP A 6 -19.04 5.40 12.11
CA ASP A 6 -17.95 4.94 12.98
C ASP A 6 -17.80 3.41 12.96
N ALA A 7 -18.92 2.68 12.94
CA ALA A 7 -18.91 1.22 12.86
C ALA A 7 -18.36 0.75 11.50
N VAL A 8 -18.70 1.44 10.41
CA VAL A 8 -18.13 1.14 9.09
C VAL A 8 -16.63 1.45 9.05
N ALA A 9 -16.20 2.60 9.59
CA ALA A 9 -14.79 2.98 9.65
C ALA A 9 -13.96 1.99 10.47
N GLY A 10 -14.41 1.65 11.68
CA GLY A 10 -13.77 0.65 12.54
C GLY A 10 -13.71 -0.73 11.89
N HIS A 11 -14.78 -1.15 11.22
CA HIS A 11 -14.80 -2.40 10.47
C HIS A 11 -13.78 -2.42 9.33
N LEU A 12 -13.67 -1.33 8.56
CA LEU A 12 -12.66 -1.20 7.50
C LEU A 12 -11.23 -1.25 8.05
N ALA A 13 -10.97 -0.57 9.18
CA ALA A 13 -9.68 -0.63 9.86
C ALA A 13 -9.31 -2.06 10.28
N SER A 14 -10.27 -2.83 10.82
CA SER A 14 -10.06 -4.25 11.20
C SER A 14 -9.70 -5.17 10.03
N LEU A 15 -9.99 -4.74 8.79
CA LEU A 15 -9.71 -5.50 7.57
C LEU A 15 -8.43 -5.04 6.86
N ALA A 16 -7.86 -3.89 7.22
CA ALA A 16 -6.75 -3.28 6.50
C ALA A 16 -5.47 -4.13 6.48
N GLY A 17 -5.24 -4.95 7.52
CA GLY A 17 -4.13 -5.90 7.55
C GLY A 17 -4.28 -7.11 6.62
N ARG A 18 -5.52 -7.42 6.20
CA ARG A 18 -5.84 -8.61 5.39
C ARG A 18 -6.21 -8.28 3.95
N LEU A 19 -6.79 -7.11 3.72
CA LEU A 19 -7.29 -6.68 2.42
C LEU A 19 -6.46 -5.53 1.85
N GLY A 20 -6.11 -5.64 0.57
CA GLY A 20 -5.58 -4.51 -0.19
C GLY A 20 -6.65 -3.45 -0.51
N PRO A 21 -6.26 -2.31 -1.14
CA PRO A 21 -7.15 -1.19 -1.45
C PRO A 21 -8.43 -1.60 -2.20
N SER A 22 -8.31 -2.49 -3.18
CA SER A 22 -9.45 -2.99 -3.96
C SER A 22 -10.40 -3.85 -3.11
N GLY A 23 -9.87 -4.61 -2.16
CA GLY A 23 -10.67 -5.41 -1.22
C GLY A 23 -11.46 -4.53 -0.26
N LEU A 24 -10.85 -3.48 0.29
CA LEU A 24 -11.51 -2.51 1.14
C LEU A 24 -12.64 -1.77 0.41
N ARG A 25 -12.38 -1.30 -0.83
CA ARG A 25 -13.41 -0.66 -1.67
C ARG A 25 -14.57 -1.60 -1.98
N ARG A 26 -14.29 -2.87 -2.33
CA ARG A 26 -15.32 -3.88 -2.56
C ARG A 26 -16.15 -4.15 -1.31
N ARG A 27 -15.52 -4.19 -0.12
CA ARG A 27 -16.24 -4.36 1.14
C ARG A 27 -17.16 -3.18 1.43
N LEU A 28 -16.69 -1.95 1.23
CA LEU A 28 -17.50 -0.75 1.38
C LEU A 28 -18.70 -0.76 0.42
N ALA A 29 -18.49 -1.15 -0.84
CA ALA A 29 -19.56 -1.28 -1.83
C ALA A 29 -20.63 -2.30 -1.40
N ALA A 30 -20.22 -3.45 -0.85
CA ALA A 30 -21.15 -4.44 -0.33
C ALA A 30 -21.97 -3.93 0.88
N ILE A 31 -21.36 -3.13 1.75
CA ILE A 31 -22.07 -2.46 2.86
C ILE A 31 -23.10 -1.47 2.30
N ALA A 32 -22.71 -0.63 1.35
CA ALA A 32 -23.62 0.32 0.70
C ALA A 32 -24.81 -0.39 0.02
N ASP A 33 -24.53 -1.50 -0.65
CA ASP A 33 -25.52 -2.31 -1.34
C ASP A 33 -26.52 -2.97 -0.38
N ARG A 34 -26.05 -3.44 0.77
CA ARG A 34 -26.92 -3.94 1.85
C ARG A 34 -27.83 -2.84 2.42
N HIS A 35 -27.32 -1.61 2.59
CA HIS A 35 -28.13 -0.48 3.04
C HIS A 35 -29.23 -0.14 2.05
N ARG A 36 -28.88 0.00 0.76
CA ARG A 36 -29.85 0.30 -0.31
C ARG A 36 -30.94 -0.75 -0.39
N ARG A 37 -30.59 -2.04 -0.38
CA ARG A 37 -31.58 -3.13 -0.36
C ARG A 37 -32.46 -3.15 0.88
N GLY A 38 -31.98 -2.63 2.00
CA GLY A 38 -32.76 -2.47 3.24
C GLY A 38 -33.59 -1.19 3.29
N GLY A 39 -33.62 -0.37 2.22
CA GLY A 39 -34.30 0.93 2.22
C GLY A 39 -33.66 1.95 3.15
N HIS A 40 -32.40 1.74 3.55
CA HIS A 40 -31.69 2.66 4.43
C HIS A 40 -30.89 3.69 3.60
N PRO A 41 -30.91 4.98 4.00
CA PRO A 41 -30.09 5.99 3.36
C PRO A 41 -28.61 5.63 3.51
N TRP A 42 -27.85 5.84 2.43
CA TRP A 42 -26.42 5.63 2.41
C TRP A 42 -25.78 6.84 1.73
N ASP A 43 -24.87 7.51 2.45
CA ASP A 43 -24.07 8.58 1.87
C ASP A 43 -22.70 8.04 1.44
N PRO A 44 -22.44 7.87 0.12
CA PRO A 44 -21.12 7.45 -0.36
C PRO A 44 -20.05 8.52 -0.13
N ALA A 45 -20.43 9.77 0.11
CA ALA A 45 -19.54 10.89 0.36
C ALA A 45 -19.21 11.10 1.84
N GLN A 46 -19.74 10.27 2.75
CA GLN A 46 -19.58 10.40 4.20
C GLN A 46 -18.12 10.68 4.58
N PRO A 47 -17.80 11.85 5.15
CA PRO A 47 -16.42 12.31 5.33
C PRO A 47 -15.54 11.36 6.14
N LEU A 48 -16.10 10.79 7.23
CA LEU A 48 -15.38 9.87 8.11
C LEU A 48 -14.91 8.62 7.35
N ILE A 49 -15.83 7.94 6.65
CA ILE A 49 -15.53 6.72 5.88
C ILE A 49 -14.49 7.01 4.80
N ARG A 50 -14.60 8.17 4.13
CA ARG A 50 -13.65 8.58 3.10
C ARG A 50 -12.26 8.88 3.67
N ALA A 51 -12.19 9.57 4.80
CA ALA A 51 -10.94 9.86 5.50
C ALA A 51 -10.26 8.56 5.91
N THR A 52 -10.98 7.67 6.61
CA THR A 52 -10.46 6.36 7.02
C THR A 52 -9.95 5.55 5.83
N LEU A 53 -10.72 5.45 4.74
CA LEU A 53 -10.27 4.70 3.56
C LEU A 53 -9.01 5.30 2.94
N ARG A 54 -8.92 6.64 2.88
CA ARG A 54 -7.74 7.33 2.36
C ARG A 54 -6.51 7.04 3.23
N ASP A 55 -6.65 7.15 4.54
CA ASP A 55 -5.55 6.97 5.49
C ASP A 55 -5.04 5.53 5.49
N LEU A 56 -5.95 4.54 5.44
CA LEU A 56 -5.59 3.12 5.34
C LEU A 56 -4.82 2.82 4.04
N ILE A 57 -5.24 3.42 2.92
CA ILE A 57 -4.57 3.24 1.63
C ILE A 57 -3.20 3.94 1.63
N ALA A 58 -3.12 5.15 2.18
CA ALA A 58 -1.89 5.93 2.28
C ALA A 58 -0.86 5.23 3.17
N ALA A 59 -1.27 4.73 4.34
CA ALA A 59 -0.39 3.98 5.25
C ALA A 59 0.21 2.76 4.56
N ARG A 60 -0.60 2.01 3.81
CA ARG A 60 -0.12 0.84 3.06
C ARG A 60 0.85 1.23 1.94
N ALA A 61 0.59 2.32 1.22
CA ALA A 61 1.51 2.83 0.20
C ALA A 61 2.85 3.28 0.81
N ALA A 62 2.81 3.93 1.97
CA ALA A 62 4.01 4.31 2.71
C ALA A 62 4.82 3.09 3.16
N GLN A 63 4.16 2.04 3.70
CA GLN A 63 4.83 0.79 4.05
C GLN A 63 5.47 0.10 2.83
N ALA A 64 4.76 0.05 1.69
CA ALA A 64 5.31 -0.50 0.46
C ALA A 64 6.52 0.31 -0.04
N ARG A 65 6.48 1.65 0.10
CA ARG A 65 7.60 2.53 -0.23
C ARG A 65 8.80 2.28 0.68
N LEU A 66 8.60 2.13 1.98
CA LEU A 66 9.67 1.82 2.93
C LEU A 66 10.30 0.45 2.62
N ALA A 67 9.50 -0.57 2.32
CA ALA A 67 10.00 -1.87 1.91
C ALA A 67 10.76 -1.84 0.56
N ALA A 68 10.45 -0.87 -0.32
CA ALA A 68 11.15 -0.67 -1.58
C ALA A 68 12.43 0.19 -1.45
N VAL A 69 12.65 0.85 -0.32
CA VAL A 69 13.97 1.41 -0.01
C VAL A 69 14.88 0.22 0.24
N LEU A 70 15.90 0.07 -0.62
CA LEU A 70 16.96 -0.90 -0.40
C LEU A 70 17.59 -0.56 0.95
N ASP A 71 17.41 -1.43 1.92
CA ASP A 71 18.15 -1.37 3.17
C ASP A 71 19.65 -1.35 2.81
N GLU A 72 20.44 -0.55 3.52
CA GLU A 72 21.88 -0.46 3.32
C GLU A 72 22.53 -1.85 3.39
N ALA A 73 22.01 -2.72 4.26
CA ALA A 73 22.42 -4.11 4.35
C ALA A 73 22.17 -4.89 3.05
N ALA A 74 21.00 -4.70 2.42
CA ALA A 74 20.67 -5.34 1.15
C ALA A 74 21.54 -4.84 -0.01
N LEU A 75 21.88 -3.54 -0.02
CA LEU A 75 22.78 -2.97 -1.03
C LEU A 75 24.19 -3.54 -0.88
N ARG A 76 24.71 -3.61 0.35
CA ARG A 76 26.02 -4.21 0.63
C ARG A 76 26.08 -5.69 0.21
N ALA A 77 25.02 -6.45 0.48
CA ALA A 77 24.93 -7.85 0.06
C ALA A 77 24.95 -8.01 -1.47
N LEU A 78 24.23 -7.15 -2.20
CA LEU A 78 24.26 -7.14 -3.68
C LEU A 78 25.66 -6.80 -4.22
N LEU A 79 26.31 -5.76 -3.68
CA LEU A 79 27.66 -5.37 -4.10
C LEU A 79 28.70 -6.45 -3.80
N ALA A 80 28.53 -7.20 -2.72
CA ALA A 80 29.39 -8.32 -2.35
C ALA A 80 29.21 -9.54 -3.29
N SER A 81 28.03 -9.70 -3.90
CA SER A 81 27.78 -10.78 -4.87
C SER A 81 28.39 -10.54 -6.25
N CYS A 82 28.82 -9.31 -6.55
CA CYS A 82 29.49 -9.00 -7.81
C CYS A 82 30.93 -9.52 -7.81
N GLY A 83 31.36 -10.13 -8.91
CA GLY A 83 32.74 -10.58 -9.10
C GLY A 83 33.76 -9.43 -9.23
N ASP A 84 35.04 -9.79 -9.27
CA ASP A 84 36.14 -8.82 -9.44
C ASP A 84 36.60 -8.67 -10.90
N ASP A 85 35.90 -9.35 -11.82
CA ASP A 85 36.08 -9.22 -13.25
C ASP A 85 35.41 -7.93 -13.81
N LEU A 86 35.58 -7.68 -15.11
CA LEU A 86 35.02 -6.49 -15.75
C LEU A 86 33.48 -6.47 -15.68
N ALA A 87 32.83 -7.64 -15.73
CA ALA A 87 31.39 -7.75 -15.57
C ALA A 87 30.95 -7.34 -14.15
N GLY A 88 31.61 -7.88 -13.12
CA GLY A 88 31.29 -7.54 -11.73
C GLY A 88 31.54 -6.07 -11.38
N ARG A 89 32.59 -5.44 -11.94
CA ARG A 89 32.81 -3.99 -11.81
C ARG A 89 31.70 -3.16 -12.46
N ARG A 90 31.23 -3.57 -13.65
CA ARG A 90 30.08 -2.95 -14.32
C ARG A 90 28.82 -3.07 -13.46
N ASP A 91 28.55 -4.25 -12.91
CA ASP A 91 27.35 -4.48 -12.11
C ASP A 91 27.37 -3.66 -10.81
N ARG A 92 28.52 -3.58 -10.12
CA ARG A 92 28.69 -2.67 -8.97
C ARG A 92 28.41 -1.22 -9.33
N ALA A 93 28.95 -0.74 -10.46
CA ALA A 93 28.72 0.62 -10.92
C ALA A 93 27.24 0.88 -11.23
N LEU A 94 26.55 -0.06 -11.89
CA LEU A 94 25.13 0.03 -12.20
C LEU A 94 24.27 0.05 -10.93
N LEU A 95 24.58 -0.79 -9.93
CA LEU A 95 23.86 -0.84 -8.65
C LEU A 95 24.01 0.47 -7.86
N LEU A 96 25.24 1.00 -7.77
CA LEU A 96 25.50 2.27 -7.11
C LEU A 96 24.86 3.46 -7.84
N LEU A 97 24.91 3.47 -9.17
CA LEU A 97 24.26 4.48 -9.98
C LEU A 97 22.73 4.45 -9.80
N ALA A 98 22.12 3.26 -9.84
CA ALA A 98 20.69 3.09 -9.59
C ALA A 98 20.28 3.58 -8.19
N GLN A 99 21.10 3.30 -7.17
CA GLN A 99 20.86 3.77 -5.80
C GLN A 99 20.97 5.30 -5.70
N ALA A 100 22.02 5.91 -6.26
CA ALA A 100 22.25 7.35 -6.19
C ALA A 100 21.24 8.18 -6.99
N SER A 101 20.78 7.63 -8.11
CA SER A 101 19.82 8.30 -9.00
C SER A 101 18.35 8.01 -8.67
N GLY A 102 18.07 6.98 -7.85
CA GLY A 102 16.72 6.49 -7.62
C GLY A 102 16.07 5.84 -8.85
N LEU A 103 16.84 5.57 -9.91
CA LEU A 103 16.35 4.92 -11.13
C LEU A 103 16.10 3.44 -10.85
N ARG A 104 14.81 3.08 -10.78
CA ARG A 104 14.38 1.68 -10.73
C ARG A 104 13.95 1.29 -12.14
N ARG A 105 14.22 0.04 -12.51
CA ARG A 105 13.76 -0.51 -13.79
C ARG A 105 12.23 -0.38 -13.84
N ALA A 106 11.73 0.37 -14.83
CA ALA A 106 10.31 0.51 -15.12
C ALA A 106 9.77 -0.75 -15.79
#